data_AF-A0AAD7G825-F1
#
_entry.id   AF-A0AAD7G825-F1
#
_cell.length_a   1.000
_cell.length_b   1.000
_cell.length_c   1.000
_cell.angle_alpha   90.00
_cell.angle_beta   90.00
_cell.angle_gamma   90.00
#
_symmetry.space_group_name_H-M   'P 1'
#
loop_
_entity.id
_entity.type
_entity.pdbx_description
1 polymer ?
#
loop_
_entity_poly.entity_id
_entity_poly.type
_entity_poly.pdbx_seq_one_letter_code
_entity_poly.pdbx_strand_id
1 'polypeptide(L)'
;NINTMNLVWAFNFTTDTDVGDNPIKLDTFDYQKGILIGSKPFRAKITPRTAKKAEIIECEFLEAVDTLSESEFGLSPEDKEFLVQSQAH
;
A
#
# COMPACT_ATOMS: atom_id res chain seq x y z
N ASN A 1 12.98 -0.97 -11.00
CA ASN A 1 12.86 -1.00 -9.52
C ASN A 1 12.09 -2.26 -9.17
N ILE A 2 12.69 -3.18 -8.40
CA ILE A 2 12.08 -4.49 -8.07
C ILE A 2 10.77 -4.34 -7.28
N ASN A 3 10.66 -3.29 -6.45
CA ASN A 3 9.46 -3.01 -5.67
C ASN A 3 8.26 -2.69 -6.57
N THR A 4 8.47 -1.97 -7.67
CA THR A 4 7.42 -1.70 -8.66
C THR A 4 6.90 -3.00 -9.27
N MET A 5 7.80 -3.93 -9.60
CA MET A 5 7.41 -5.23 -10.19
C MET A 5 6.66 -6.10 -9.19
N ASN A 6 7.10 -6.11 -7.92
CA ASN A 6 6.42 -6.83 -6.84
C ASN A 6 5.02 -6.28 -6.61
N LEU A 7 4.85 -4.95 -6.59
CA LEU A 7 3.54 -4.31 -6.45
C LEU A 7 2.61 -4.63 -7.63
N VAL A 8 3.11 -4.56 -8.86
CA VAL A 8 2.34 -4.91 -10.06
C VAL A 8 1.99 -6.40 -10.07
N TRP A 9 2.87 -7.28 -9.60
CA TRP A 9 2.56 -8.70 -9.46
C TRP A 9 1.49 -8.93 -8.39
N ALA A 10 1.59 -8.29 -7.22
CA ALA A 10 0.74 -8.55 -6.07
C ALA A 10 -0.67 -7.98 -6.17
N PHE A 11 -0.81 -6.74 -6.67
CA PHE A 11 -2.02 -5.95 -6.49
C PHE A 11 -2.69 -5.52 -7.82
N ASN A 12 -4.00 -5.31 -7.73
CA ASN A 12 -4.78 -4.53 -8.68
C ASN A 12 -4.84 -3.09 -8.18
N PHE A 13 -4.66 -2.14 -9.09
CA PHE A 13 -4.82 -0.71 -8.84
C PHE A 13 -6.02 -0.22 -9.64
N THR A 14 -7.04 0.25 -8.94
CA THR A 14 -8.29 0.74 -9.53
C THR A 14 -8.60 2.12 -9.01
N THR A 15 -9.34 2.91 -9.76
CA THR A 15 -9.87 4.19 -9.28
C THR A 15 -10.82 3.95 -8.13
N ASP A 16 -10.78 4.83 -7.14
CA ASP A 16 -11.75 4.82 -6.06
C ASP A 16 -13.16 5.15 -6.59
N THR A 17 -14.19 4.79 -5.84
CA THR A 17 -15.60 4.98 -6.21
C THR A 17 -16.23 6.09 -5.37
N ASP A 18 -17.15 6.85 -5.96
CA ASP A 18 -17.96 7.82 -5.22
C ASP A 18 -19.06 7.14 -4.38
N VAL A 19 -19.86 7.94 -3.67
CA VAL A 19 -20.99 7.46 -2.84
C VAL A 19 -22.03 6.68 -3.65
N GLY A 20 -22.06 6.84 -4.98
CA GLY A 20 -22.94 6.14 -5.91
C GLY A 20 -22.27 5.01 -6.69
N ASP A 21 -21.10 4.52 -6.25
CA ASP A 21 -20.31 3.46 -6.89
C ASP A 21 -19.75 3.82 -8.29
N ASN A 22 -19.69 5.11 -8.62
CA ASN A 22 -19.13 5.55 -9.89
C ASN A 22 -17.61 5.76 -9.76
N PRO A 23 -16.80 5.32 -10.75
CA PRO A 23 -15.36 5.56 -10.74
C PRO A 23 -15.04 7.07 -10.69
N ILE A 24 -14.24 7.49 -9.70
CA ILE A 24 -13.73 8.85 -9.62
C ILE A 24 -12.75 9.06 -10.77
N LYS A 25 -13.07 9.98 -11.69
CA LYS A 25 -12.21 10.31 -12.82
C LYS A 25 -10.92 10.97 -12.32
N LEU A 26 -9.79 10.32 -12.57
CA LEU A 26 -8.48 10.88 -12.28
C LEU A 26 -8.06 11.87 -13.37
N ASP A 27 -7.72 13.11 -12.98
CA ASP A 27 -7.12 14.08 -13.89
C ASP A 27 -5.59 13.91 -13.88
N THR A 28 -5.05 13.33 -14.96
CA THR A 28 -3.62 13.11 -15.11
C THR A 28 -2.82 14.39 -15.34
N PHE A 29 -3.48 15.52 -15.62
CA PHE A 29 -2.85 16.82 -15.79
C PHE A 29 -2.95 17.69 -14.52
N ASP A 30 -3.59 17.21 -13.47
CA ASP A 30 -3.68 17.93 -12.20
C ASP A 30 -2.38 17.79 -11.38
N TYR A 31 -1.36 18.50 -11.82
CA TYR A 31 -0.07 18.55 -11.17
C TYR A 31 -0.03 19.60 -10.07
N GLN A 32 0.62 19.27 -8.96
CA GLN A 32 0.97 20.22 -7.94
C GLN A 32 1.97 21.23 -8.51
N LYS A 33 1.66 22.52 -8.34
CA LYS A 33 2.56 23.62 -8.73
C LYS A 33 3.51 23.89 -7.56
N GLY A 34 4.81 23.75 -7.77
CA GLY A 34 5.83 23.95 -6.73
C GLY A 34 7.22 23.55 -7.20
N ILE A 35 8.19 23.52 -6.27
CA ILE A 35 9.58 23.11 -6.54
C ILE A 35 9.63 21.65 -7.03
N LEU A 36 8.70 20.81 -6.57
CA LEU A 36 8.55 19.43 -7.02
C LEU A 36 7.36 19.33 -7.97
N ILE A 37 7.60 18.79 -9.17
CA ILE A 37 6.56 18.44 -10.12
C ILE A 37 6.06 17.05 -9.78
N GLY A 38 4.77 16.93 -9.42
CA GLY A 38 4.14 15.66 -9.11
C GLY A 38 2.63 15.76 -9.22
N SER A 39 1.94 14.62 -9.36
CA SER A 39 0.49 14.57 -9.26
C SER A 39 0.04 15.03 -7.88
N LYS A 40 -1.11 15.72 -7.78
CA LYS A 40 -1.73 15.92 -6.47
C LYS A 40 -2.11 14.57 -5.83
N PRO A 41 -2.25 14.51 -4.49
CA PRO A 41 -2.75 13.31 -3.82
C PRO A 41 -4.12 12.89 -4.40
N PHE A 42 -4.27 11.62 -4.73
CA PHE A 42 -5.51 11.02 -5.21
C PHE A 42 -5.79 9.72 -4.46
N ARG A 43 -7.06 9.31 -4.43
CA ARG A 43 -7.45 8.03 -3.85
C ARG A 43 -7.43 6.94 -4.91
N ALA A 44 -6.87 5.80 -4.55
CA ALA A 44 -6.86 4.59 -5.36
C ALA A 44 -7.25 3.40 -4.50
N LYS A 45 -8.01 2.49 -5.09
CA LYS A 45 -8.35 1.22 -4.47
C LYS A 45 -7.31 0.18 -4.88
N ILE A 46 -6.59 -0.33 -3.88
CA ILE A 46 -5.54 -1.34 -4.02
C ILE A 46 -6.07 -2.64 -3.43
N THR A 47 -6.08 -3.73 -4.20
CA THR A 47 -6.57 -5.04 -3.73
C THR A 47 -5.61 -6.14 -4.16
N PRO A 48 -5.39 -7.19 -3.34
CA PRO A 48 -4.65 -8.36 -3.78
C PRO A 48 -5.30 -8.95 -5.04
N ARG A 49 -4.49 -9.38 -6.01
CA ARG A 49 -5.04 -9.95 -7.26
C ARG A 49 -5.77 -11.26 -7.03
N THR A 50 -5.33 -12.04 -6.05
CA THR A 50 -5.92 -13.33 -5.68
C THR A 50 -5.72 -13.58 -4.19
N ALA A 51 -6.58 -14.42 -3.59
CA ALA A 51 -6.43 -14.87 -2.20
C ALA A 51 -5.07 -15.53 -1.95
N LYS A 52 -4.60 -16.37 -2.89
CA LYS A 52 -3.27 -17.00 -2.81
C LYS A 52 -2.13 -15.98 -2.72
N LYS A 53 -2.24 -14.85 -3.42
CA LYS A 53 -1.21 -13.80 -3.35
C LYS A 53 -1.27 -13.05 -2.03
N ALA A 54 -2.46 -12.82 -1.48
CA ALA A 54 -2.61 -12.27 -0.14
C ALA A 54 -1.94 -13.17 0.90
N GLU A 55 -2.23 -14.47 0.87
CA GLU A 55 -1.63 -15.47 1.76
C GLU A 55 -0.10 -15.47 1.67
N ILE A 56 0.48 -15.48 0.46
CA ILE A 56 1.94 -15.41 0.29
C ILE A 56 2.50 -14.13 0.94
N ILE A 57 1.86 -12.98 0.70
CA ILE A 57 2.34 -11.69 1.25
C ILE A 57 2.27 -11.70 2.78
N GLU A 58 1.19 -12.23 3.36
CA GLU A 58 1.02 -12.34 4.80
C GLU A 58 2.07 -13.28 5.42
N CYS A 59 2.29 -14.46 4.84
CA CYS A 59 3.32 -15.39 5.31
C CYS A 59 4.72 -14.77 5.24
N GLU A 60 5.10 -14.18 4.11
CA GLU A 60 6.42 -13.57 3.92
C GLU A 60 6.62 -12.35 4.82
N PHE A 61 5.54 -11.59 5.11
CA PHE A 61 5.60 -10.51 6.09
C PHE A 61 5.91 -11.05 7.49
N LEU A 62 5.21 -12.10 7.93
CA LEU A 62 5.46 -12.73 9.23
C LEU A 62 6.90 -13.25 9.36
N GLU A 63 7.42 -13.88 8.31
CA GLU A 63 8.81 -14.37 8.28
C GLU A 63 9.84 -13.22 8.27
N ALA A 64 9.49 -12.08 7.67
CA ALA A 64 10.39 -10.94 7.55
C ALA A 64 10.33 -9.96 8.73
N VAL A 65 9.36 -10.07 9.64
CA VAL A 65 9.14 -9.11 10.74
C VAL A 65 10.40 -8.85 11.55
N ASP A 66 11.16 -9.89 11.92
CA ASP A 66 12.40 -9.72 12.68
C ASP A 66 13.41 -8.85 11.93
N THR A 67 13.53 -9.05 10.61
CA THR A 67 14.44 -8.26 9.75
C THR A 67 13.94 -6.83 9.56
N LEU A 68 12.62 -6.65 9.41
CA LEU A 68 12.01 -5.34 9.21
C LEU A 68 12.10 -4.47 10.47
N SER A 69 12.01 -5.07 11.65
CA SER A 69 12.02 -4.38 12.94
C SER A 69 13.25 -3.48 13.14
N GLU A 70 14.41 -3.85 12.58
CA GLU A 70 15.64 -3.06 12.65
C GLU A 70 15.56 -1.74 11.86
N SER A 71 14.69 -1.70 10.84
CA SER A 71 14.51 -0.58 9.92
C SER A 71 13.29 0.29 10.21
N GLU A 72 12.43 -0.14 11.14
CA GLU A 72 11.17 0.50 11.51
C GLU A 72 11.35 1.65 12.52
N PHE A 73 12.23 2.59 12.18
CA PHE A 73 12.41 3.81 12.95
C PHE A 73 11.28 4.81 12.66
N GLY A 74 10.70 5.39 13.72
CA GLY A 74 9.71 6.47 13.59
C GLY A 74 8.26 6.01 13.37
N LEU A 75 7.97 4.72 13.59
CA LEU A 75 6.59 4.23 13.58
C LEU A 75 5.70 4.99 14.57
N SER A 76 4.47 5.24 14.15
CA SER A 76 3.43 5.77 15.03
C SER A 76 3.13 4.78 16.16
N PRO A 77 2.54 5.21 17.28
CA PRO A 77 2.09 4.29 18.32
C PRO A 77 1.13 3.21 17.78
N GLU A 78 0.25 3.58 16.86
CA GLU A 78 -0.72 2.69 16.21
C GLU A 78 -0.02 1.58 15.41
N ASP A 79 1.00 1.93 14.63
CA ASP A 79 1.78 0.96 13.85
C ASP A 79 2.57 0.01 14.76
N LYS A 80 3.10 0.51 15.88
CA LYS A 80 3.79 -0.33 16.87
C LYS A 80 2.86 -1.34 17.51
N GLU A 81 1.62 -0.94 17.83
CA GLU A 81 0.62 -1.86 18.38
C GLU A 81 0.24 -2.94 17.37
N PHE A 82 0.11 -2.59 16.10
CA PHE A 82 -0.16 -3.54 15.02
C PHE A 82 0.94 -4.61 14.90
N LEU A 83 2.22 -4.24 15.03
CA LEU A 83 3.33 -5.19 14.99
C LEU A 83 3.29 -6.18 16.16
N VAL A 84 3.02 -5.69 17.36
CA VAL A 84 2.89 -6.54 18.56
C VAL A 84 1.75 -7.54 18.38
N GLN A 85 0.62 -7.11 17.80
CA GLN A 85 -0.51 -8.00 17.50
C GLN A 85 -0.15 -9.03 16.43
N SER A 86 0.55 -8.61 15.38
CA SER A 86 0.96 -9.48 14.26
C SER A 86 1.97 -10.54 14.67
N GLN A 87 2.77 -10.29 15.72
CA GLN A 87 3.74 -11.25 16.28
C GLN A 87 3.13 -12.24 17.29
N ALA A 88 1.88 -12.02 17.72
CA ALA A 88 1.20 -12.86 18.73
C ALA A 88 0.36 -14.02 18.12
N HIS A 89 0.43 -14.22 16.80
CA HIS A 89 -0.19 -15.30 16.04
C HIS A 89 0.88 -16.07 15.26
#